data_AF-A0AA49ESU0-F1
#
_entry.id   AF-A0AA49ESU0-F1
#
_cell.length_a   1.000
_cell.length_b   1.000
_cell.length_c   1.000
_cell.angle_alpha   90.00
_cell.angle_beta   90.00
_cell.angle_gamma   90.00
#
_symmetry.space_group_name_H-M   'P 1'
#
loop_
_entity.id
_entity.type
_entity.pdbx_description
1 polymer ?
#
loop_
_entity_poly.entity_id
_entity_poly.type
_entity_poly.pdbx_seq_one_letter_code
_entity_poly.pdbx_strand_id
1 'polypeptide(L)' 'MKGVFKSILILCFISQIINAVTADEETAASDDGDVQRTSRHIIDAPLRKCPEGQRRDPKGRCRVVVG' A
#
# COMPACT_ATOMS: atom_id res chain seq x y z
N MET A 1 -22.75 29.75 20.74
CA MET A 1 -21.33 29.55 21.08
C MET A 1 -20.94 28.09 21.42
N LYS A 2 -21.84 27.24 21.95
CA LYS A 2 -21.51 25.86 22.36
C LYS A 2 -21.23 24.86 21.20
N GLY A 3 -21.71 25.14 19.98
CA GLY A 3 -21.53 24.27 18.81
C GLY A 3 -20.18 24.43 18.09
N VAL A 4 -19.63 25.64 18.08
CA VAL A 4 -18.34 25.94 17.43
C VAL A 4 -17.20 25.23 18.17
N PHE A 5 -17.29 25.14 19.49
CA PHE A 5 -16.31 24.44 20.32
C PHE A 5 -16.25 22.94 20.01
N LYS A 6 -17.40 22.30 19.78
CA LYS A 6 -17.46 20.89 19.37
C LYS A 6 -16.85 20.68 17.98
N SER A 7 -17.09 21.60 17.05
CA SER A 7 -16.52 21.53 15.69
C SER A 7 -15.00 21.65 15.72
N ILE A 8 -14.44 22.56 16.52
CA ILE A 8 -12.98 22.71 16.68
C ILE A 8 -12.37 21.44 17.29
N LEU A 9 -13.01 20.85 18.31
CA LEU A 9 -12.53 19.60 18.92
C LEU A 9 -12.53 18.42 17.93
N ILE A 10 -13.55 18.32 17.08
CA ILE A 10 -13.64 17.28 16.04
C ILE A 10 -12.52 17.47 15.01
N LEU A 11 -12.28 18.70 14.55
CA LEU A 11 -11.21 18.99 13.59
C LEU A 11 -9.82 18.66 14.16
N CYS A 12 -9.55 18.99 15.42
CA CYS A 12 -8.30 18.62 16.09
C CYS A 12 -8.11 17.10 16.19
N PHE A 13 -9.19 16.35 16.44
CA PHE A 13 -9.14 14.90 16.55
C PHE A 13 -8.84 14.23 15.21
N ILE A 14 -9.47 14.71 14.13
CA ILE A 14 -9.24 14.21 12.77
C ILE A 14 -7.77 14.43 12.35
N SER A 15 -7.18 15.58 12.66
CA SER A 15 -5.77 15.85 12.36
C SER A 15 -4.80 14.89 13.07
N GLN A 16 -5.09 14.47 14.31
CA GLN A 16 -4.28 13.48 15.01
C GLN A 16 -4.38 12.08 14.38
N ILE A 17 -5.57 11.69 13.92
CA ILE A 17 -5.79 10.41 13.23
C ILE A 17 -5.02 10.37 11.90
N ILE A 18 -5.07 11.45 11.11
CA ILE A 18 -4.38 11.51 9.82
C ILE A 18 -2.87 11.30 10.00
N ASN A 19 -2.25 12.02 10.94
CA ASN A 19 -0.81 11.89 11.23
C ASN A 19 -0.43 10.47 11.71
N ALA A 20 -1.32 9.80 12.45
CA ALA A 20 -1.09 8.43 12.91
C ALA A 20 -1.17 7.42 11.75
N VAL A 21 -2.12 7.57 10.83
CA VAL A 21 -2.29 6.66 9.68
C VAL A 21 -1.18 6.83 8.64
N THR A 22 -0.67 8.05 8.44
CA THR A 22 0.44 8.29 7.49
C THR A 22 1.79 7.75 7.97
N ALA A 23 1.95 7.44 9.27
CA ALA A 23 3.18 6.86 9.81
C ALA A 23 3.33 5.35 9.52
N ASP A 24 2.24 4.66 9.19
CA ASP A 24 2.24 3.25 8.78
C ASP A 24 2.40 3.08 7.25
N GLU A 25 2.37 4.17 6.47
CA GLU A 25 2.44 4.15 4.99
C GLU A 25 3.83 4.53 4.43
N GLU A 26 4.88 4.45 5.24
CA GLU A 26 6.27 4.48 4.76
C GLU A 26 6.96 3.14 5.05
N THR A 27 6.55 2.08 4.35
CA THR A 27 7.44 0.98 3.89
C THR A 27 6.70 -0.04 3.02
N ALA A 28 5.99 0.42 1.98
CA ALA A 28 5.85 -0.39 0.77
C ALA A 28 7.07 -0.11 -0.11
N ALA A 29 8.03 -1.03 -0.06
CA ALA A 29 9.27 -1.06 -0.80
C ALA A 29 9.16 -0.49 -2.23
N SER A 30 9.90 0.58 -2.51
CA SER A 30 10.33 0.89 -3.87
C SER A 30 11.58 0.08 -4.15
N ASP A 31 11.35 -1.16 -4.59
CA ASP A 31 12.32 -1.99 -5.30
C ASP A 31 12.30 -1.55 -6.77
N ASP A 32 13.50 -1.22 -7.27
CA ASP A 32 13.99 -1.26 -8.64
C ASP A 32 13.03 -0.89 -9.79
N GLY A 33 13.38 0.17 -10.51
CA GLY A 33 12.69 0.51 -11.74
C GLY A 33 12.83 -0.58 -12.80
N ASP A 34 11.72 -0.99 -13.40
CA ASP A 34 11.65 -1.15 -14.85
C ASP A 34 10.21 -1.01 -15.35
N VAL A 35 10.08 -0.06 -16.28
CA VAL A 35 9.11 0.08 -17.39
C VAL A 35 8.05 -1.03 -17.54
N GLN A 36 6.76 -0.70 -17.38
CA GLN A 36 5.82 -0.57 -18.52
C GLN A 36 4.42 -0.13 -18.07
N ARG A 37 4.07 1.11 -18.43
CA ARG A 37 2.72 1.64 -18.40
C ARG A 37 1.94 1.07 -19.59
N THR A 38 1.13 0.04 -19.36
CA THR A 38 0.03 -0.31 -20.28
C THR A 38 -1.26 -0.53 -19.50
N SER A 39 -2.07 0.53 -19.49
CA SER A 39 -3.45 0.56 -19.03
C SER A 39 -4.29 -0.47 -19.80
N ARG A 40 -4.71 -1.55 -19.13
CA ARG A 40 -5.93 -2.32 -19.45
C ARG A 40 -6.50 -2.86 -18.14
N HIS A 41 -7.80 -2.67 -17.94
CA HIS A 41 -8.58 -3.15 -16.79
C HIS A 41 -8.15 -4.56 -16.32
N ILE A 42 -7.45 -4.64 -15.19
CA ILE A 42 -7.24 -5.90 -14.47
C ILE A 42 -8.16 -5.83 -13.26
N ILE A 43 -9.17 -6.69 -13.24
CA ILE A 43 -9.91 -6.99 -12.01
C ILE A 43 -8.87 -7.67 -11.12
N ASP A 44 -8.41 -6.98 -10.08
CA ASP A 44 -7.39 -7.44 -9.13
C ASP A 44 -7.91 -8.65 -8.33
N ALA A 45 -7.98 -9.81 -8.98
CA ALA A 45 -7.93 -11.08 -8.27
C ALA A 45 -6.55 -11.13 -7.60
N PRO A 46 -6.48 -11.38 -6.29
CA PRO A 46 -5.19 -11.44 -5.61
C PRO A 46 -4.36 -12.50 -6.32
N LEU A 47 -3.23 -12.09 -6.89
CA LEU A 47 -2.22 -12.95 -7.49
C LEU A 47 -1.64 -13.86 -6.39
N ARG A 48 -2.40 -14.89 -6.01
CA ARG A 48 -2.03 -15.86 -4.97
C ARG A 48 -0.84 -16.71 -5.40
N LYS A 49 -0.52 -16.73 -6.70
CA LYS A 49 0.61 -17.46 -7.29
C LYS A 49 1.59 -16.47 -7.91
N CYS A 50 2.87 -16.80 -7.83
CA CYS A 50 3.89 -16.07 -8.56
C CYS A 50 3.71 -16.26 -10.07
N PRO A 51 4.18 -15.31 -10.90
CA PRO A 51 4.27 -15.46 -12.34
C PRO A 51 5.04 -16.73 -12.74
N GLU A 52 4.85 -17.19 -13.99
CA GLU A 52 5.55 -18.37 -14.50
C GLU A 52 7.07 -18.20 -14.40
N GLY A 53 7.79 -19.27 -14.04
CA GLY A 53 9.23 -19.24 -13.82
C GLY A 53 9.69 -18.65 -12.48
N GLN A 54 8.76 -18.25 -11.60
CA GLN A 54 9.06 -17.70 -10.28
C GLN A 54 8.49 -18.55 -9.13
N ARG A 55 9.21 -18.61 -8.00
CA ARG A 55 8.76 -19.22 -6.73
C ARG A 55 8.76 -18.20 -5.59
N ARG A 56 7.87 -18.37 -4.61
CA ARG A 56 7.88 -17.57 -3.37
C ARG A 56 9.08 -17.92 -2.50
N ASP A 57 9.83 -16.90 -2.09
CA ASP A 57 10.86 -17.00 -1.04
C ASP A 57 10.21 -17.04 0.36
N PRO A 58 10.96 -17.39 1.42
CA PRO A 58 10.44 -17.39 2.80
C PRO A 58 9.93 -16.02 3.28
N LYS A 59 10.27 -14.94 2.58
CA LYS A 59 9.82 -13.57 2.86
C LYS A 59 8.57 -13.20 2.05
N GLY A 60 7.98 -14.13 1.30
CA GLY A 60 6.75 -13.95 0.53
C GLY A 60 6.92 -13.24 -0.81
N ARG A 61 8.16 -12.98 -1.26
CA ARG A 61 8.48 -12.36 -2.55
C ARG A 61 8.66 -13.42 -3.63
N CYS A 62 8.23 -13.13 -4.85
CA CYS A 62 8.47 -14.00 -6.00
C CYS A 62 9.90 -13.79 -6.51
N ARG A 63 10.66 -14.89 -6.66
CA ARG A 63 12.03 -14.88 -7.21
C ARG A 63 12.13 -15.85 -8.37
N VAL A 64 12.89 -15.48 -9.41
CA VAL A 64 13.20 -16.36 -10.55
C VAL A 64 13.96 -17.58 -10.04
N VAL A 65 13.50 -18.78 -10.43
CA VAL A 65 14.23 -20.01 -10.18
C VAL A 65 15.12 -20.25 -11.39
N VAL A 66 16.39 -19.83 -11.30
CA VAL A 66 17.39 -20.22 -12.29
C VAL A 66 17.72 -21.68 -12.00
N GLY A 67 17.25 -22.57 -12.87
CA GLY A 67 17.59 -23.99 -12.91
C GLY A 67 18.59 -24.27 -14.02
#